data_AF-A0A450TNC5-F1
#
_entry.id   AF-A0A450TNC5-F1
#
_cell.length_a   1.000
_cell.length_b   1.000
_cell.length_c   1.000
_cell.angle_alpha   90.00
_cell.angle_beta   90.00
_cell.angle_gamma   90.00
#
_symmetry.space_group_name_H-M   'P 1'
#
loop_
_entity.id
_entity.type
_entity.pdbx_description
1 polymer ?
#
loop_
_entity_poly.entity_id
_entity_poly.type
_entity_poly.pdbx_seq_one_letter_code
_entity_poly.pdbx_strand_id
1 'polypeptide(L)'
;MNNLEQELQGAFSHLEKKISQARTLHIRYEMMEEHRLFLIRQSILSIYAAWEGFLKESLRLYLGALNQLDICYDELSDEYLAYQTDKICAFKDSRKELRVIQKVSVQLLETYKGIVNFDTKINTESNANLSITNSLLRKLSLQELSGNYQKGLDKLLFFRNSTAHGEDTIPIEQKDLDTFGLLVQNLSSDLILSILDGFTDRVYLKTA
;
A
#
# COMPACT_ATOMS: atom_id res chain seq x y z
N MET A 1 -5.09 13.91 -18.85
CA MET A 1 -4.85 12.80 -17.91
C MET A 1 -3.53 13.07 -17.21
N ASN A 2 -3.57 13.12 -15.89
CA ASN A 2 -2.38 13.30 -15.05
C ASN A 2 -1.47 12.05 -15.22
N ASN A 3 -0.15 12.21 -15.27
CA ASN A 3 0.78 11.07 -15.41
C ASN A 3 0.56 10.02 -14.31
N LEU A 4 0.27 10.48 -13.08
CA LEU A 4 -0.05 9.63 -11.94
C LEU A 4 -1.26 8.71 -12.19
N GLU A 5 -2.33 9.24 -12.81
CA GLU A 5 -3.54 8.46 -13.10
C GLU A 5 -3.23 7.32 -14.08
N GLN A 6 -2.44 7.60 -15.12
CA GLN A 6 -2.03 6.58 -16.10
C GLN A 6 -1.16 5.50 -15.47
N GLU A 7 -0.21 5.89 -14.61
CA GLU A 7 0.64 4.94 -13.90
C GLU A 7 -0.16 4.06 -12.92
N LEU A 8 -1.10 4.65 -12.19
CA LEU A 8 -2.02 3.91 -11.29
C LEU A 8 -2.90 2.92 -12.05
N GLN A 9 -3.44 3.31 -13.21
CA GLN A 9 -4.21 2.41 -14.06
C GLN A 9 -3.35 1.28 -14.63
N GLY A 10 -2.09 1.55 -14.95
CA GLY A 10 -1.12 0.53 -15.33
C GLY A 10 -0.86 -0.47 -14.20
N ALA A 11 -0.65 0.02 -12.98
CA ALA A 11 -0.49 -0.83 -11.79
C ALA A 11 -1.73 -1.67 -11.51
N PHE A 12 -2.93 -1.09 -11.69
CA PHE A 12 -4.21 -1.78 -11.51
C PHE A 12 -4.39 -2.89 -12.53
N SER A 13 -4.13 -2.61 -13.80
CA SER A 13 -4.18 -3.61 -14.88
C SER A 13 -3.26 -4.81 -14.61
N HIS A 14 -2.07 -4.56 -14.03
CA HIS A 14 -1.15 -5.62 -13.62
C HIS A 14 -1.68 -6.46 -12.45
N LEU A 15 -2.31 -5.82 -11.46
CA LEU A 15 -3.01 -6.49 -10.38
C LEU A 15 -4.14 -7.38 -10.90
N GLU A 16 -4.99 -6.86 -11.79
CA GLU A 16 -6.10 -7.62 -12.37
C GLU A 16 -5.62 -8.84 -13.14
N LYS A 17 -4.52 -8.70 -13.89
CA LYS A 17 -3.89 -9.83 -14.58
C LYS A 17 -3.43 -10.91 -13.60
N LYS A 18 -2.78 -10.55 -12.49
CA LYS A 18 -2.34 -11.50 -11.45
C LYS A 18 -3.52 -12.20 -10.79
N ILE A 19 -4.57 -11.47 -10.45
CA ILE A 19 -5.80 -12.02 -9.85
C ILE A 19 -6.47 -12.98 -10.83
N SER A 20 -6.58 -12.59 -12.10
CA SER A 20 -7.16 -13.44 -13.15
C SER A 20 -6.37 -14.75 -13.31
N GLN A 21 -5.04 -14.68 -13.32
CA GLN A 21 -4.19 -15.87 -13.36
C GLN A 21 -4.40 -16.76 -12.14
N ALA A 22 -4.34 -16.20 -10.93
CA ALA A 22 -4.55 -16.95 -9.68
C ALA A 22 -5.92 -17.67 -9.66
N ARG A 23 -6.97 -17.01 -10.17
CA ARG A 23 -8.33 -17.56 -10.20
C ARG A 23 -8.57 -18.61 -11.28
N THR A 24 -7.80 -18.62 -12.36
CA THR A 24 -8.18 -19.38 -13.57
C THR A 24 -7.15 -20.38 -14.07
N LEU A 25 -5.87 -20.29 -13.66
CA LEU A 25 -4.83 -21.18 -14.17
C LEU A 25 -5.17 -22.67 -13.95
N HIS A 26 -5.68 -23.03 -12.77
CA HIS A 26 -6.03 -24.41 -12.44
C HIS A 26 -7.29 -24.93 -13.17
N ILE A 27 -8.04 -24.06 -13.85
CA ILE A 27 -9.22 -24.39 -14.66
C ILE A 27 -8.84 -24.51 -16.14
N ARG A 28 -7.86 -23.70 -16.58
CA ARG A 28 -7.46 -23.59 -17.99
C ARG A 28 -6.69 -24.79 -18.52
N TYR A 29 -6.09 -25.58 -17.65
CA TYR A 29 -5.25 -26.71 -18.01
C TYR A 29 -5.78 -28.00 -17.41
N GLU A 30 -5.76 -29.07 -18.19
CA GLU A 30 -6.01 -30.41 -17.66
C GLU A 30 -4.89 -30.78 -16.67
N MET A 31 -5.28 -31.18 -15.46
CA MET A 31 -4.36 -31.53 -14.40
C MET A 31 -4.97 -32.55 -13.45
N MET A 32 -4.12 -33.33 -12.78
CA MET A 32 -4.54 -34.22 -11.71
C MET A 32 -5.20 -33.42 -10.59
N GLU A 33 -6.21 -33.99 -9.94
CA GLU A 33 -7.00 -33.31 -8.92
C GLU A 33 -6.13 -32.80 -7.76
N GLU A 34 -5.12 -33.57 -7.36
CA GLU A 34 -4.14 -33.16 -6.34
C GLU A 34 -3.37 -31.88 -6.73
N HIS A 35 -2.95 -31.76 -7.99
CA HIS A 35 -2.26 -30.58 -8.50
C HIS A 35 -3.21 -29.38 -8.58
N ARG A 36 -4.46 -29.62 -8.97
CA ARG A 36 -5.50 -28.59 -9.01
C ARG A 36 -5.75 -28.00 -7.63
N LEU A 37 -5.93 -28.86 -6.63
CA LEU A 37 -6.15 -28.45 -5.24
C LEU A 37 -4.94 -27.73 -4.66
N PHE A 38 -3.73 -28.22 -4.95
CA PHE A 38 -2.49 -27.53 -4.58
C PHE A 38 -2.45 -26.11 -5.16
N LEU A 39 -2.71 -25.96 -6.47
CA LEU A 39 -2.70 -24.64 -7.12
C LEU A 39 -3.77 -23.70 -6.57
N ILE A 40 -5.00 -24.18 -6.32
CA ILE A 40 -6.07 -23.36 -5.71
C ILE A 40 -5.60 -22.78 -4.38
N ARG A 41 -4.97 -23.62 -3.55
CA ARG A 41 -4.45 -23.21 -2.25
C ARG A 41 -3.31 -22.18 -2.40
N GLN A 42 -2.36 -22.41 -3.30
CA GLN A 42 -1.27 -21.46 -3.57
C GLN A 42 -1.76 -20.13 -4.18
N SER A 43 -2.88 -20.12 -4.89
CA SER A 43 -3.47 -18.91 -5.47
C SER A 43 -3.87 -17.87 -4.42
N ILE A 44 -4.16 -18.27 -3.18
CA ILE A 44 -4.38 -17.34 -2.06
C ILE A 44 -3.16 -16.46 -1.81
N LEU A 45 -1.96 -17.07 -1.82
CA LEU A 45 -0.71 -16.33 -1.62
C LEU A 45 -0.52 -15.30 -2.74
N SER A 46 -0.88 -15.67 -3.97
CA SER A 46 -0.78 -14.80 -5.14
C SER A 46 -1.76 -13.62 -5.08
N ILE A 47 -3.01 -13.85 -4.66
CA ILE A 47 -4.01 -12.79 -4.49
C ILE A 47 -3.58 -11.81 -3.39
N TYR A 48 -3.15 -12.32 -2.24
CA TYR A 48 -2.64 -11.48 -1.15
C TYR A 48 -1.41 -10.68 -1.55
N ALA A 49 -0.43 -11.32 -2.19
CA ALA A 49 0.78 -10.64 -2.66
C ALA A 49 0.47 -9.61 -3.76
N ALA A 50 -0.56 -9.83 -4.58
CA ALA A 50 -1.02 -8.84 -5.55
C ALA A 50 -1.56 -7.59 -4.85
N TRP A 51 -2.41 -7.76 -3.83
CA TRP A 51 -2.91 -6.65 -3.02
C TRP A 51 -1.77 -5.87 -2.34
N GLU A 52 -0.92 -6.55 -1.59
CA GLU A 52 0.17 -5.89 -0.86
C GLU A 52 1.14 -5.17 -1.82
N GLY A 53 1.45 -5.80 -2.95
CA GLY A 53 2.29 -5.21 -3.99
C GLY A 53 1.65 -3.96 -4.59
N PHE A 54 0.35 -4.00 -4.87
CA PHE A 54 -0.38 -2.87 -5.42
C PHE A 54 -0.48 -1.70 -4.43
N LEU A 55 -0.79 -1.96 -3.16
CA LEU A 55 -0.80 -0.93 -2.12
C LEU A 55 0.55 -0.19 -2.05
N LYS A 56 1.66 -0.93 -2.02
CA LYS A 56 3.01 -0.34 -2.01
C LYS A 56 3.29 0.47 -3.27
N GLU A 57 2.97 -0.10 -4.43
CA GLU A 57 3.25 0.54 -5.71
C GLU A 57 2.44 1.83 -5.89
N SER A 58 1.14 1.82 -5.57
CA SER A 58 0.28 2.99 -5.70
C SER A 58 0.74 4.15 -4.81
N LEU A 59 1.14 3.87 -3.57
CA LEU A 59 1.69 4.89 -2.68
C LEU A 59 3.10 5.35 -3.12
N ARG A 60 3.92 4.45 -3.68
CA ARG A 60 5.21 4.78 -4.29
C ARG A 60 5.03 5.75 -5.46
N LEU A 61 4.07 5.48 -6.35
CA LEU A 61 3.73 6.32 -7.50
C LEU A 61 3.22 7.69 -7.04
N TYR A 62 2.33 7.72 -6.05
CA TYR A 62 1.83 8.97 -5.47
C TYR A 62 2.95 9.86 -4.93
N LEU A 63 3.80 9.33 -4.05
CA LEU A 63 4.94 10.08 -3.50
C LEU A 63 5.96 10.46 -4.59
N GLY A 64 6.16 9.59 -5.56
CA GLY A 64 6.99 9.86 -6.74
C GLY A 64 6.46 11.02 -7.57
N ALA A 65 5.14 11.12 -7.76
CA ALA A 65 4.51 12.25 -8.43
C ALA A 65 4.68 13.55 -7.65
N LEU A 66 4.54 13.52 -6.31
CA LEU A 66 4.80 14.70 -5.47
C LEU A 66 6.25 15.19 -5.59
N ASN A 67 7.22 14.28 -5.70
CA ASN A 67 8.63 14.64 -5.88
C ASN A 67 8.93 15.35 -7.21
N GLN A 68 8.02 15.31 -8.19
CA GLN A 68 8.16 16.02 -9.46
C GLN A 68 7.52 17.43 -9.43
N LEU A 69 6.92 17.83 -8.31
CA LEU A 69 6.23 19.11 -8.18
C LEU A 69 7.12 20.24 -7.63
N ASP A 70 8.40 19.95 -7.34
CA ASP A 70 9.37 20.91 -6.80
C ASP A 70 8.87 21.71 -5.57
N ILE A 71 8.12 21.03 -4.69
CA ILE A 71 7.47 21.62 -3.51
C ILE A 71 8.50 22.08 -2.48
N CYS A 72 8.34 23.28 -1.94
CA CYS A 72 9.15 23.77 -0.83
C CYS A 72 8.58 23.35 0.54
N TYR A 73 9.44 23.16 1.54
CA TYR A 73 9.03 22.69 2.88
C TYR A 73 8.06 23.64 3.60
N ASP A 74 8.08 24.93 3.27
CA ASP A 74 7.18 25.94 3.82
C ASP A 74 5.76 25.88 3.24
N GLU A 75 5.59 25.23 2.08
CA GLU A 75 4.29 25.01 1.43
C GLU A 75 3.55 23.77 1.94
N LEU A 76 4.28 22.80 2.53
CA LEU A 76 3.72 21.52 3.00
C LEU A 76 2.68 21.69 4.10
N SER A 77 1.57 20.94 4.03
CA SER A 77 0.64 20.80 5.15
C SER A 77 1.35 20.29 6.42
N ASP A 78 0.78 20.58 7.58
CA ASP A 78 1.37 20.25 8.88
C ASP A 78 1.59 18.73 9.01
N GLU A 79 0.66 17.93 8.49
CA GLU A 79 0.75 16.47 8.46
C GLU A 79 1.94 15.98 7.61
N TYR A 80 2.14 16.56 6.42
CA TYR A 80 3.25 16.19 5.54
C TYR A 80 4.59 16.67 6.05
N LEU A 81 4.63 17.86 6.65
CA LEU A 81 5.80 18.36 7.35
C LEU A 81 6.16 17.43 8.51
N ALA A 82 5.19 17.03 9.34
CA ALA A 82 5.40 16.09 10.43
C ALA A 82 5.88 14.72 9.93
N TYR A 83 5.30 14.21 8.85
CA TYR A 83 5.70 12.95 8.21
C TYR A 83 7.18 12.98 7.78
N GLN A 84 7.61 14.04 7.09
CA GLN A 84 9.01 14.21 6.69
C GLN A 84 9.95 14.41 7.89
N THR A 85 9.50 15.19 8.87
CA THR A 85 10.28 15.48 10.08
C THR A 85 10.54 14.21 10.87
N ASP A 86 9.52 13.36 11.08
CA ASP A 86 9.65 12.12 11.86
C ASP A 86 10.66 11.16 11.23
N LYS A 87 10.83 11.17 9.91
CA LYS A 87 11.87 10.36 9.24
C LYS A 87 13.28 10.76 9.67
N ILE A 88 13.53 12.05 9.88
CA ILE A 88 14.84 12.59 10.28
C ILE A 88 15.00 12.48 11.80
N CYS A 89 13.95 12.88 12.53
CA CYS A 89 13.95 12.99 13.99
C CYS A 89 13.66 11.70 14.72
N ALA A 90 13.10 10.68 14.05
CA ALA A 90 12.59 9.42 14.63
C ALA A 90 12.07 9.66 16.04
N PHE A 91 10.98 10.43 16.17
CA PHE A 91 10.55 10.99 17.46
C PHE A 91 10.24 9.92 18.51
N LYS A 92 10.01 8.67 18.06
CA LYS A 92 9.83 7.50 18.91
C LYS A 92 11.10 7.05 19.65
N ASP A 93 12.28 7.43 19.16
CA ASP A 93 13.55 7.14 19.80
C ASP A 93 13.96 8.31 20.70
N SER A 94 14.19 8.06 22.00
CA SER A 94 14.59 9.12 22.91
C SER A 94 16.05 9.56 22.67
N ARG A 95 16.26 10.56 21.81
CA ARG A 95 17.58 11.16 21.56
C ARG A 95 17.89 12.21 22.62
N LYS A 96 18.65 11.83 23.65
CA LYS A 96 18.98 12.72 24.78
C LYS A 96 20.39 13.32 24.73
N GLU A 97 21.27 12.76 23.91
CA GLU A 97 22.65 13.24 23.79
C GLU A 97 22.74 14.51 22.95
N LEU A 98 23.39 15.56 23.48
CA LEU A 98 23.54 16.85 22.81
C LEU A 98 24.19 16.73 21.42
N ARG A 99 25.16 15.83 21.24
CA ARG A 99 25.80 15.59 19.93
C ARG A 99 24.82 15.08 18.88
N VAL A 100 23.93 14.17 19.28
CA VAL A 100 22.88 13.64 18.40
C VAL A 100 21.89 14.75 18.07
N ILE A 101 21.48 15.54 19.06
CA ILE A 101 20.59 16.69 18.85
C ILE A 101 21.22 17.67 17.85
N GLN A 102 22.48 18.08 18.05
CA GLN A 102 23.20 18.98 17.15
C GLN A 102 23.24 18.47 15.70
N LYS A 103 23.57 17.19 15.51
CA LYS A 103 23.62 16.57 14.18
C LYS A 103 22.25 16.62 13.49
N VAL A 104 21.19 16.30 14.23
CA VAL A 104 19.81 16.29 13.72
C VAL A 104 19.34 17.70 13.40
N SER A 105 19.64 18.69 14.25
CA SER A 105 19.28 20.09 14.01
C SER A 105 19.93 20.65 12.74
N VAL A 106 21.22 20.36 12.51
CA VAL A 106 21.91 20.76 11.26
C VAL A 106 21.27 20.08 10.06
N GLN A 107 21.01 18.77 10.14
CA GLN A 107 20.38 18.01 9.06
C GLN A 107 18.97 18.53 8.72
N LEU A 108 18.16 18.87 9.72
CA LEU A 108 16.83 19.47 9.51
C LEU A 108 16.94 20.82 8.81
N LEU A 109 17.85 21.70 9.28
CA LEU A 109 18.03 23.01 8.69
C LEU A 109 18.46 22.93 7.22
N GLU A 110 19.38 22.01 6.89
CA GLU A 110 19.80 21.77 5.51
C GLU A 110 18.66 21.20 4.66
N THR A 111 17.88 20.28 5.22
CA THR A 111 16.73 19.67 4.54
C THR A 111 15.67 20.70 4.19
N TYR A 112 15.28 21.55 5.16
CA TYR A 112 14.19 22.52 4.96
C TYR A 112 14.55 23.69 4.07
N LYS A 113 15.83 23.89 3.75
CA LYS A 113 16.26 24.85 2.73
C LYS A 113 16.11 24.32 1.30
N GLY A 114 15.94 23.01 1.14
CA GLY A 114 15.82 22.36 -0.15
C GLY A 114 14.37 22.17 -0.58
N ILE A 115 14.23 21.47 -1.71
CA ILE A 115 12.96 20.96 -2.22
C ILE A 115 12.61 19.67 -1.48
N VAL A 116 11.32 19.46 -1.22
CA VAL A 116 10.81 18.26 -0.57
C VAL A 116 11.10 17.04 -1.44
N ASN A 117 11.66 16.00 -0.82
CA ASN A 117 11.86 14.70 -1.45
C ASN A 117 11.35 13.59 -0.54
N PHE A 118 10.18 13.04 -0.88
CA PHE A 118 9.54 11.92 -0.20
C PHE A 118 10.28 10.62 -0.44
N ASP A 119 10.43 9.83 0.63
CA ASP A 119 10.82 8.43 0.49
C ASP A 119 9.70 7.67 -0.19
N THR A 120 10.01 7.00 -1.28
CA THR A 120 9.02 6.19 -2.00
C THR A 120 8.99 4.75 -1.49
N LYS A 121 9.84 4.37 -0.53
CA LYS A 121 9.83 3.04 0.08
C LYS A 121 8.69 2.90 1.09
N ILE A 122 7.69 2.10 0.73
CA ILE A 122 6.53 1.82 1.58
C ILE A 122 6.73 0.53 2.39
N ASN A 123 6.65 0.65 3.72
CA ASN A 123 6.69 -0.50 4.63
C ASN A 123 5.27 -0.85 5.10
N THR A 124 4.80 -2.04 4.71
CA THR A 124 3.52 -2.62 5.14
C THR A 124 3.70 -3.59 6.30
N GLU A 125 4.91 -3.74 6.84
CA GLU A 125 5.24 -4.71 7.90
C GLU A 125 4.89 -6.17 7.50
N SER A 126 4.89 -6.45 6.19
CA SER A 126 4.41 -7.72 5.60
C SER A 126 2.96 -8.07 5.95
N ASN A 127 2.15 -7.06 6.30
CA ASN A 127 0.76 -7.21 6.67
C ASN A 127 -0.11 -6.08 6.09
N ALA A 128 -0.58 -6.22 4.86
CA ALA A 128 -1.49 -5.24 4.23
C ALA A 128 -2.95 -5.41 4.70
N ASN A 129 -3.19 -5.48 6.00
CA ASN A 129 -4.55 -5.44 6.55
C ASN A 129 -5.14 -4.01 6.48
N LEU A 130 -6.42 -3.86 6.78
CA LEU A 130 -7.09 -2.56 6.68
C LEU A 130 -6.53 -1.53 7.67
N SER A 131 -6.17 -1.95 8.89
CA SER A 131 -5.59 -1.06 9.90
C SER A 131 -4.26 -0.46 9.44
N ILE A 132 -3.37 -1.27 8.88
CA ILE A 132 -2.09 -0.83 8.33
C ILE A 132 -2.31 0.03 7.10
N THR A 133 -3.23 -0.36 6.21
CA THR A 133 -3.59 0.41 5.02
C THR A 133 -4.09 1.81 5.40
N ASN A 134 -5.08 1.91 6.27
CA ASN A 134 -5.62 3.20 6.71
C ASN A 134 -4.63 4.00 7.55
N SER A 135 -3.72 3.35 8.29
CA SER A 135 -2.62 4.04 8.96
C SER A 135 -1.67 4.72 7.97
N LEU A 136 -1.36 4.08 6.84
CA LEU A 136 -0.56 4.68 5.77
C LEU A 136 -1.30 5.85 5.11
N LEU A 137 -2.58 5.68 4.79
CA LEU A 137 -3.40 6.73 4.16
C LEU A 137 -3.53 7.96 5.06
N ARG A 138 -3.80 7.75 6.36
CA ARG A 138 -3.92 8.84 7.33
C ARG A 138 -2.63 9.64 7.50
N LYS A 139 -1.47 8.97 7.46
CA LYS A 139 -0.15 9.66 7.49
C LYS A 139 0.07 10.58 6.29
N LEU A 140 -0.63 10.32 5.19
CA LEU A 140 -0.55 11.08 3.95
C LEU A 140 -1.80 11.94 3.73
N SER A 141 -2.63 12.14 4.77
CA SER A 141 -3.90 12.88 4.70
C SER A 141 -4.82 12.42 3.57
N LEU A 142 -4.72 11.15 3.16
CA LEU A 142 -5.58 10.54 2.14
C LEU A 142 -6.83 9.95 2.78
N GLN A 143 -7.92 9.87 2.02
CA GLN A 143 -9.17 9.28 2.49
C GLN A 143 -8.99 7.80 2.86
N GLU A 144 -9.39 7.44 4.07
CA GLU A 144 -9.36 6.06 4.54
C GLU A 144 -10.29 5.14 3.73
N LEU A 145 -9.87 3.88 3.55
CA LEU A 145 -10.73 2.87 2.95
C LEU A 145 -11.85 2.45 3.92
N SER A 146 -12.98 2.05 3.36
CA SER A 146 -14.17 1.67 4.13
C SER A 146 -13.89 0.53 5.11
N GLY A 147 -14.41 0.68 6.34
CA GLY A 147 -14.41 -0.37 7.37
C GLY A 147 -15.08 -1.68 6.93
N ASN A 148 -15.91 -1.63 5.88
CA ASN A 148 -16.56 -2.81 5.31
C ASN A 148 -15.57 -3.85 4.76
N TYR A 149 -14.35 -3.43 4.41
CA TYR A 149 -13.31 -4.34 3.93
C TYR A 149 -12.61 -5.14 5.01
N GLN A 150 -12.75 -4.75 6.28
CA GLN A 150 -12.02 -5.36 7.42
C GLN A 150 -12.21 -6.87 7.45
N LYS A 151 -13.46 -7.33 7.47
CA LYS A 151 -13.80 -8.76 7.54
C LYS A 151 -13.21 -9.55 6.36
N GLY A 152 -13.25 -8.97 5.16
CA GLY A 152 -12.72 -9.61 3.96
C GLY A 152 -11.20 -9.75 4.00
N LEU A 153 -10.50 -8.67 4.35
CA LEU A 153 -9.03 -8.67 4.45
C LEU A 153 -8.53 -9.56 5.58
N ASP A 154 -9.19 -9.57 6.73
CA ASP A 154 -8.84 -10.46 7.84
C ASP A 154 -8.99 -11.92 7.44
N LYS A 155 -10.07 -12.27 6.73
CA LYS A 155 -10.26 -13.62 6.20
C LYS A 155 -9.17 -13.97 5.17
N LEU A 156 -8.83 -13.06 4.26
CA LEU A 156 -7.76 -13.29 3.27
C LEU A 156 -6.40 -13.49 3.97
N LEU A 157 -6.07 -12.65 4.96
CA LEU A 157 -4.84 -12.75 5.74
C LEU A 157 -4.78 -14.07 6.52
N PHE A 158 -5.89 -14.48 7.12
CA PHE A 158 -5.99 -15.77 7.81
C PHE A 158 -5.71 -16.93 6.85
N PHE A 159 -6.32 -16.94 5.65
CA PHE A 159 -6.09 -17.98 4.63
C PHE A 159 -4.63 -17.97 4.15
N ARG A 160 -4.05 -16.78 3.94
CA ARG A 160 -2.64 -16.60 3.56
C ARG A 160 -1.70 -17.18 4.61
N ASN A 161 -1.90 -16.84 5.89
CA ASN A 161 -1.03 -17.28 6.96
C ASN A 161 -1.10 -18.78 7.13
N SER A 162 -2.31 -19.34 7.16
CA SER A 162 -2.52 -20.79 7.27
C SER A 162 -1.84 -21.53 6.12
N THR A 163 -2.00 -21.04 4.88
CA THR A 163 -1.35 -21.64 3.70
C THR A 163 0.18 -21.54 3.77
N ALA A 164 0.72 -20.37 4.15
CA ALA A 164 2.16 -20.14 4.24
C ALA A 164 2.83 -20.96 5.36
N HIS A 165 2.10 -21.29 6.42
CA HIS A 165 2.57 -22.14 7.52
C HIS A 165 2.31 -23.64 7.31
N GLY A 166 1.69 -24.03 6.18
CA GLY A 166 1.42 -25.44 5.84
C GLY A 166 0.24 -26.04 6.61
N GLU A 167 -0.68 -25.22 7.11
CA GLU A 167 -1.87 -25.69 7.81
C GLU A 167 -2.92 -26.20 6.80
N ASP A 168 -3.08 -27.52 6.69
CA ASP A 168 -4.02 -28.17 5.76
C ASP A 168 -5.47 -28.28 6.29
N THR A 169 -5.77 -27.62 7.41
CA THR A 169 -7.07 -27.71 8.10
C THR A 169 -8.19 -26.92 7.43
N ILE A 170 -7.87 -25.88 6.65
CA ILE A 170 -8.86 -25.00 6.03
C ILE A 170 -9.08 -25.44 4.57
N PRO A 171 -10.29 -25.91 4.20
CA PRO A 171 -10.62 -26.15 2.81
C PRO A 171 -10.68 -24.82 2.07
N ILE A 172 -9.95 -24.73 0.96
CA ILE A 172 -9.92 -23.55 0.09
C ILE A 172 -10.55 -23.96 -1.23
N GLU A 173 -11.60 -23.26 -1.63
CA GLU A 173 -12.36 -23.56 -2.83
C GLU A 173 -12.28 -22.41 -3.84
N GLN A 174 -12.70 -22.67 -5.08
CA GLN A 174 -12.77 -21.64 -6.12
C GLN A 174 -13.56 -20.40 -5.69
N LYS A 175 -14.66 -20.59 -4.95
CA LYS A 175 -15.49 -19.50 -4.42
C LYS A 175 -14.70 -18.53 -3.52
N ASP A 176 -13.70 -19.04 -2.79
CA ASP A 176 -12.86 -18.20 -1.94
C ASP A 176 -11.92 -17.36 -2.81
N LEU A 177 -11.33 -17.96 -3.86
CA LEU A 177 -10.50 -17.22 -4.83
C LEU A 177 -11.29 -16.12 -5.54
N ASP A 178 -12.52 -16.39 -5.93
CA ASP A 178 -13.40 -15.42 -6.56
C ASP A 178 -13.78 -14.28 -5.60
N THR A 179 -14.13 -14.63 -4.36
CA THR A 179 -14.46 -13.65 -3.31
C THR A 179 -13.27 -12.75 -3.01
N PHE A 180 -12.08 -13.33 -2.82
CA PHE A 180 -10.88 -12.55 -2.53
C PHE A 180 -10.40 -11.74 -3.73
N GLY A 181 -10.53 -12.27 -4.95
CA GLY A 181 -10.23 -11.52 -6.16
C GLY A 181 -11.08 -10.26 -6.30
N LEU A 182 -12.40 -10.39 -6.13
CA LEU A 182 -13.32 -9.25 -6.19
C LEU A 182 -13.05 -8.25 -5.06
N LEU A 183 -12.81 -8.74 -3.84
CA LEU A 183 -12.43 -7.91 -2.69
C LEU A 183 -11.21 -7.03 -3.02
N VAL A 184 -10.13 -7.64 -3.54
CA VAL A 184 -8.89 -6.93 -3.84
C VAL A 184 -9.07 -5.95 -5.00
N GLN A 185 -9.86 -6.30 -6.02
CA GLN A 185 -10.17 -5.35 -7.11
C GLN A 185 -10.92 -4.12 -6.58
N ASN A 186 -11.95 -4.31 -5.76
CA ASN A 186 -12.72 -3.19 -5.18
C ASN A 186 -11.86 -2.31 -4.26
N LEU A 187 -11.06 -2.93 -3.38
CA LEU A 187 -10.09 -2.22 -2.53
C LEU A 187 -9.11 -1.38 -3.34
N SER A 188 -8.63 -1.95 -4.45
CA SER A 188 -7.64 -1.30 -5.30
C SER A 188 -8.25 -0.11 -6.04
N SER A 189 -9.49 -0.22 -6.51
CA SER A 189 -10.23 0.90 -7.11
C SER A 189 -10.46 2.03 -6.11
N ASP A 190 -10.92 1.73 -4.89
CA ASP A 190 -11.14 2.75 -3.85
C ASP A 190 -9.83 3.42 -3.42
N LEU A 191 -8.72 2.67 -3.40
CA LEU A 191 -7.39 3.22 -3.14
C LEU A 191 -6.95 4.21 -4.23
N ILE A 192 -7.18 3.88 -5.51
CA ILE A 192 -6.88 4.79 -6.62
C ILE A 192 -7.67 6.09 -6.46
N LEU A 193 -8.98 6.00 -6.17
CA LEU A 193 -9.82 7.18 -5.96
C LEU A 193 -9.28 8.03 -4.81
N SER A 194 -9.01 7.43 -3.65
CA SER A 194 -8.42 8.14 -2.50
C SER A 194 -7.11 8.87 -2.85
N ILE A 195 -6.23 8.24 -3.62
CA ILE A 195 -4.97 8.84 -4.07
C ILE A 195 -5.21 9.99 -5.05
N LEU A 196 -6.08 9.81 -6.04
CA LEU A 196 -6.35 10.82 -7.07
C LEU A 196 -7.09 12.03 -6.50
N ASP A 197 -8.06 11.81 -5.62
CA ASP A 197 -8.79 12.85 -4.91
C ASP A 197 -7.81 13.65 -4.05
N GLY A 198 -7.02 12.96 -3.20
CA GLY A 198 -6.01 13.63 -2.37
C GLY A 198 -4.93 14.38 -3.15
N PHE A 199 -4.54 13.88 -4.34
CA PHE A 199 -3.62 14.59 -5.23
C PHE A 199 -4.27 15.85 -5.83
N THR A 200 -5.53 15.74 -6.27
CA THR A 200 -6.30 16.82 -6.90
C THR A 200 -6.61 17.92 -5.91
N ASP A 201 -7.03 17.54 -4.71
CA ASP A 201 -7.34 18.42 -3.59
C ASP A 201 -6.08 18.96 -2.90
N ARG A 202 -4.89 18.53 -3.34
CA ARG A 202 -3.59 19.01 -2.85
C ARG A 202 -3.44 18.93 -1.33
N VAL A 203 -3.90 17.84 -0.71
CA VAL A 203 -3.86 17.62 0.76
C VAL A 203 -2.45 17.70 1.38
N TYR A 204 -1.42 17.68 0.52
CA TYR A 204 -0.01 17.86 0.87
C TYR A 204 0.43 19.32 1.03
N LEU A 205 -0.42 20.31 0.74
CA LEU A 205 -0.13 21.75 0.87
C LEU A 205 -0.97 22.42 1.97
N LYS A 206 -0.49 23.51 2.56
CA LYS A 206 -1.19 24.28 3.61
C LYS A 206 -2.47 24.98 3.13
N THR A 207 -2.54 25.31 1.86
CA THR A 207 -3.62 26.10 1.23
C THR A 207 -4.33 25.29 0.15
N ALA A 208 -4.71 24.05 0.50
CA ALA A 208 -5.67 23.26 -0.26
C ALA A 208 -7.05 23.93 -0.26
#